data_AF-A0A672NDX2-F1
#
_entry.id   AF-A0A672NDX2-F1
#
_cell.length_a   1.000
_cell.length_b   1.000
_cell.length_c   1.000
_cell.angle_alpha   90.00
_cell.angle_beta   90.00
_cell.angle_gamma   90.00
#
_symmetry.space_group_name_H-M   'P 1'
#
loop_
_entity.id
_entity.type
_entity.pdbx_description
1 polymer ?
#
loop_
_entity_poly.entity_id
_entity_poly.type
_entity_poly.pdbx_seq_one_letter_code
_entity_poly.pdbx_strand_id
1 'polypeptide(L)'
;MESHHQGAVSSSSGADLLSRIALNDNKAGMEGLDRDKINKIILETSKGSKFYENELKKEQQVNQRIEKMMEQKARVTKEQLKQAQAEVTL
;
A
#
# COMPACT_ATOMS: atom_id res chain seq x y z
N MET A 1 -10.43 5.48 -23.07
CA MET A 1 -9.29 6.04 -22.32
C MET A 1 -9.18 5.27 -21.03
N GLU A 2 -8.51 4.12 -21.08
CA GLU A 2 -8.23 3.30 -19.90
C GLU A 2 -7.11 3.95 -19.09
N SER A 3 -7.46 4.57 -17.97
CA SER A 3 -6.50 5.03 -16.98
C SER A 3 -6.13 3.86 -16.06
N HIS A 4 -5.22 3.02 -16.53
CA HIS A 4 -4.43 2.14 -15.66
C HIS A 4 -3.55 3.00 -14.75
N HIS A 5 -3.99 3.25 -13.52
CA HIS A 5 -3.07 3.73 -12.48
C HIS A 5 -2.24 2.53 -11.99
N GLN A 6 -1.10 2.34 -12.66
CA GLN A 6 -0.06 1.42 -12.28
C GLN A 6 0.43 1.78 -10.87
N GLY A 7 0.38 0.79 -9.97
CA GLY A 7 1.07 0.86 -8.69
C GLY A 7 2.56 0.98 -8.94
N ALA A 8 3.07 2.21 -8.87
CA ALA A 8 4.49 2.50 -8.93
C ALA A 8 5.14 2.01 -7.64
N VAL A 9 5.65 0.78 -7.68
CA VAL A 9 6.69 0.31 -6.76
C VAL A 9 7.98 1.05 -7.09
N SER A 10 8.16 2.22 -6.49
CA SER A 10 9.42 2.97 -6.53
C SER A 10 9.88 3.15 -5.10
N SER A 11 10.98 2.48 -4.76
CA SER A 11 11.63 2.43 -3.46
C SER A 11 12.12 3.81 -3.01
N SER A 12 11.23 4.65 -2.49
CA SER A 12 11.59 5.84 -1.73
C SER A 12 11.08 5.66 -0.30
N SER A 13 12.00 5.62 0.66
CA SER A 13 11.70 5.32 2.08
C SER A 13 10.74 6.33 2.75
N GLY A 14 10.41 7.44 2.08
CA GLY A 14 9.39 8.40 2.51
C GLY A 14 8.01 8.17 1.91
N ALA A 15 7.89 7.54 0.73
CA ALA A 15 6.60 7.30 0.07
C ALA A 15 5.80 6.18 0.73
N ASP A 16 6.46 5.14 1.24
CA ASP A 16 5.76 4.03 1.89
C ASP A 16 5.09 4.48 3.21
N LEU A 17 5.73 5.38 3.96
CA LEU A 17 5.12 5.98 5.15
C LEU A 17 3.84 6.77 4.83
N LEU A 18 3.78 7.37 3.65
CA LEU A 18 2.59 8.12 3.25
C LEU A 18 1.39 7.19 3.10
N SER A 19 1.53 5.89 2.83
CA SER A 19 0.38 5.02 2.57
C SER A 19 -0.68 5.02 3.69
N ARG A 20 -0.24 5.09 4.95
CA ARG A 20 -1.12 5.08 6.15
C ARG A 20 -1.61 6.43 6.60
N ILE A 21 -0.87 7.48 6.27
CA ILE A 21 -1.09 8.83 6.79
C ILE A 21 -1.68 9.73 5.69
N ALA A 22 -1.41 9.45 4.42
CA ALA A 22 -1.93 10.18 3.29
C ALA A 22 -3.46 10.08 3.19
N LEU A 23 -4.01 11.02 2.45
CA LEU A 23 -5.40 11.04 2.06
C LEU A 23 -5.79 9.73 1.36
N ASN A 24 -6.79 9.06 1.91
CA ASN A 24 -7.51 8.00 1.20
C ASN A 24 -8.67 8.64 0.42
N ASP A 25 -8.46 8.80 -0.89
CA ASP A 25 -9.41 9.38 -1.84
C ASP A 25 -10.34 8.35 -2.48
N ASN A 26 -10.24 7.06 -2.12
CA ASN A 26 -11.18 6.02 -2.54
C ASN A 26 -12.49 6.07 -1.74
N LYS A 27 -13.07 7.26 -1.59
CA LYS A 27 -14.31 7.54 -0.88
C LYS A 27 -15.19 8.47 -1.71
N ALA A 28 -16.51 8.34 -1.55
CA ALA A 28 -17.46 9.19 -2.25
C ALA A 28 -17.23 10.68 -1.95
N GLY A 29 -17.25 11.52 -2.99
CA GLY A 29 -17.09 12.97 -2.85
C GLY A 29 -15.65 13.44 -2.65
N MET A 30 -14.66 12.58 -2.94
CA MET A 30 -13.24 12.91 -2.90
C MET A 30 -12.66 13.23 -4.28
N GLU A 31 -13.49 13.21 -5.33
CA GLU A 31 -13.08 13.50 -6.70
C GLU A 31 -12.63 14.97 -6.85
N GLY A 32 -11.55 15.20 -7.59
CA GLY A 32 -11.05 16.55 -7.90
C GLY A 32 -10.26 17.23 -6.78
N LEU A 33 -9.92 16.53 -5.70
CA LEU A 33 -9.09 17.07 -4.63
C LEU A 33 -7.59 17.13 -5.01
N ASP A 34 -6.92 18.20 -4.58
CA ASP A 34 -5.47 18.33 -4.67
C ASP A 34 -4.80 17.47 -3.60
N ARG A 35 -4.50 16.23 -3.97
CA ARG A 35 -3.90 15.22 -3.09
C ARG A 35 -2.55 15.65 -2.53
N ASP A 36 -1.72 16.28 -3.34
CA ASP A 36 -0.35 16.63 -2.96
C ASP A 36 -0.35 17.72 -1.90
N LYS A 37 -1.17 18.76 -2.09
CA LYS A 37 -1.35 19.82 -1.09
C LYS A 37 -1.90 19.27 0.22
N ILE A 38 -2.93 18.42 0.16
CA ILE A 38 -3.54 17.82 1.34
C ILE A 38 -2.54 16.92 2.08
N ASN A 39 -1.84 16.04 1.37
CA ASN A 39 -0.84 15.14 1.94
C ASN A 39 0.31 15.90 2.59
N LYS A 40 0.76 17.01 1.99
CA LYS A 40 1.77 17.89 2.58
C LYS A 40 1.30 18.44 3.93
N ILE A 41 0.09 18.99 3.99
CA ILE A 41 -0.50 19.51 5.23
C ILE A 41 -0.61 18.40 6.29
N ILE A 42 -1.11 17.22 5.91
CA ILE A 42 -1.24 16.10 6.84
C ILE A 42 0.13 15.68 7.40
N LEU A 43 1.16 15.58 6.55
CA LEU A 43 2.50 15.17 6.97
C LEU A 43 3.11 16.20 7.92
N GLU A 44 3.06 17.48 7.55
CA GLU A 44 3.59 18.58 8.35
C GLU A 44 2.90 18.65 9.72
N THR A 45 1.58 18.45 9.76
CA THR A 45 0.78 18.52 11.00
C THR A 45 0.94 17.29 11.88
N SER A 46 1.15 16.11 11.28
CA SER A 46 1.19 14.84 12.02
C SER A 46 2.59 14.51 12.57
N LYS A 47 3.65 15.00 11.91
CA LYS A 47 5.04 14.64 12.23
C LYS A 47 5.41 14.98 13.67
N GLY A 48 6.07 14.03 14.35
CA GLY A 48 6.49 14.17 15.74
C GLY A 48 5.40 13.83 16.77
N SER A 49 4.19 13.49 16.34
CA SER A 49 3.15 12.97 17.23
C SER A 49 3.37 11.48 17.55
N LYS A 50 2.87 11.03 18.71
CA LYS A 50 2.81 9.60 19.05
C LYS A 50 2.00 8.79 18.02
N PHE A 51 0.98 9.41 17.42
CA PHE A 51 0.19 8.78 16.35
C PHE A 51 1.07 8.50 15.12
N TYR A 52 1.84 9.50 14.68
CA TYR A 52 2.76 9.36 13.56
C TYR A 52 3.81 8.26 13.80
N GLU A 53 4.40 8.21 14.99
CA GLU A 53 5.33 7.13 15.37
C GLU A 53 4.68 5.74 15.38
N ASN A 54 3.41 5.65 15.76
CA ASN A 54 2.67 4.40 15.74
C ASN A 54 2.33 3.94 14.32
N GLU A 55 1.91 4.85 13.44
CA GLU A 55 1.66 4.54 12.03
C GLU A 55 2.96 4.16 11.31
N LEU A 56 4.09 4.79 11.64
CA LEU A 56 5.43 4.35 11.23
C LEU A 56 5.70 2.88 11.57
N LYS A 57 5.44 2.48 12.81
CA LYS A 57 5.66 1.09 13.26
C LYS A 57 4.73 0.11 12.54
N LYS A 58 3.45 0.47 12.38
CA LYS A 58 2.48 -0.37 11.65
C LYS A 58 2.84 -0.51 10.17
N GLU A 59 3.40 0.52 9.56
CA GLU A 59 3.85 0.45 8.17
C GLU A 59 4.98 -0.55 8.00
N GLN A 60 6.00 -0.46 8.87
CA GLN A 60 7.10 -1.42 8.88
C GLN A 60 6.59 -2.87 9.05
N GLN A 61 5.62 -3.09 9.94
CA GLN A 61 5.04 -4.42 10.13
C GLN A 61 4.30 -4.94 8.88
N VAL A 62 3.58 -4.07 8.17
CA VAL A 62 2.91 -4.45 6.93
C VAL A 62 3.90 -4.72 5.81
N ASN A 63 4.94 -3.90 5.67
CA ASN A 63 5.98 -4.12 4.67
C ASN A 63 6.69 -5.45 4.89
N GLN A 64 7.05 -5.78 6.14
CA GLN A 64 7.60 -7.10 6.48
C GLN A 64 6.65 -8.25 6.15
N ARG A 65 5.34 -8.05 6.29
CA ARG A 65 4.34 -9.06 5.91
C ARG A 65 4.25 -9.22 4.39
N ILE A 66 4.33 -8.13 3.63
CA ILE A 66 4.36 -8.14 2.17
C ILE A 66 5.62 -8.85 1.67
N GLU A 67 6.79 -8.55 2.24
CA GLU A 67 8.05 -9.21 1.91
C GLU A 67 7.96 -10.73 2.08
N LYS A 68 7.48 -11.20 3.24
CA LYS A 68 7.24 -12.63 3.50
C LYS A 68 6.28 -13.25 2.50
N MET A 69 5.21 -12.54 2.13
CA MET A 69 4.24 -13.01 1.14
C MET A 69 4.88 -13.12 -0.25
N MET A 70 5.74 -12.17 -0.63
CA MET A 70 6.46 -12.18 -1.90
C MET A 70 7.47 -13.32 -1.97
N GLU A 71 8.19 -13.61 -0.87
CA GLU A 71 9.05 -14.79 -0.76
C GLU A 71 8.27 -16.09 -0.92
N GLN A 72 7.11 -16.21 -0.26
CA GLN A 72 6.23 -17.37 -0.40
C GLN A 72 5.74 -17.52 -1.84
N LYS A 73 5.25 -16.42 -2.44
CA LYS A 73 4.82 -16.38 -3.84
C LYS A 73 5.91 -16.86 -4.80
N ALA A 74 7.16 -16.46 -4.58
CA ALA A 74 8.29 -16.86 -5.42
C ALA A 74 8.58 -18.37 -5.36
N ARG A 75 8.19 -19.05 -4.27
CA ARG A 75 8.35 -20.50 -4.09
C ARG A 75 7.19 -21.32 -4.68
N VAL A 76 6.07 -20.68 -5.05
CA VAL A 76 4.91 -21.37 -5.62
C VAL A 76 5.26 -21.85 -7.03
N THR A 77 5.09 -23.15 -7.26
CA THR A 77 5.31 -23.76 -8.57
C THR A 77 4.07 -23.65 -9.46
N LYS A 78 4.26 -23.79 -10.79
CA LYS A 78 3.16 -23.82 -11.76
C LYS A 78 2.17 -24.96 -11.49
N GLU A 79 2.66 -26.11 -11.04
CA GLU A 79 1.82 -27.27 -10.75
C GLU A 79 0.93 -27.04 -9.54
N GLN A 80 1.49 -26.52 -8.45
CA GLN A 80 0.72 -26.10 -7.27
C GLN A 80 -0.33 -25.04 -7.61
N LEU A 81 0.03 -24.08 -8.49
CA LEU A 81 -0.91 -23.06 -8.93
C LEU A 81 -2.05 -23.67 -9.76
N LYS A 82 -1.75 -24.62 -10.65
CA LYS A 82 -2.75 -25.33 -11.47
C LYS A 82 -3.69 -26.17 -10.61
N GLN A 83 -3.15 -26.87 -9.61
CA GLN A 83 -3.94 -27.64 -8.65
C GLN A 83 -4.89 -26.73 -7.87
N ALA A 84 -4.37 -25.64 -7.29
CA ALA A 84 -5.18 -24.67 -6.54
C ALA A 84 -6.27 -24.03 -7.42
N GLN A 85 -5.97 -23.74 -8.69
CA GLN A 85 -6.98 -23.22 -9.63
C GLN A 85 -8.12 -24.21 -9.84
N ALA A 86 -7.82 -25.50 -9.98
CA ALA A 86 -8.86 -26.53 -10.14
C ALA A 86 -9.75 -26.62 -8.89
N GLU A 87 -9.16 -26.55 -7.69
CA GLU A 87 -9.89 -26.60 -6.41
C GLU A 87 -10.80 -25.39 -6.18
N VAL A 88 -10.39 -24.18 -6.58
CA VAL A 88 -11.19 -22.94 -6.41
C VAL A 88 -12.32 -22.81 -7.45
N THR A 89 -12.17 -23.47 -8.61
CA THR A 89 -13.16 -23.37 -9.70
C THR A 89 -14.30 -24.40 -9.56
N LEU A 90 -14.14 -25.38 -8.67
CA LEU A 90 -15.17 -26.37 -8.30
C LEU A 90 -16.11 -25.82 -7.22
#